data_AF-A0A8C7E1F5-F1
#
_entry.id   AF-A0A8C7E1F5-F1
#
_cell.length_a   1.000
_cell.length_b   1.000
_cell.length_c   1.000
_cell.angle_alpha   90.00
_cell.angle_beta   90.00
_cell.angle_gamma   90.00
#
_symmetry.space_group_name_H-M   'P 1'
#
loop_
_entity.id
_entity.type
_entity.pdbx_description
1 polymer ?
#
loop_
_entity_poly.entity_id
_entity_poly.type
_entity_poly.pdbx_seq_one_letter_code
_entity_poly.pdbx_strand_id
1 'polypeptide(L)'
;MDQLKADNAHLCQQVALLTAEVAQMQAARPLHKCPVAVPDKFDGSLAQFPASFGQCQLYMSLQPEDFPTDQDKMGVLISLLSGSAARWVMPLLTQPNQVLDNYAEFAVSFRPCLRTLFKAKQQTDV
;
A
#
# COMPACT_ATOMS: atom_id res chain seq x y z
N MET A 1 16.64 -37.06 30.08
CA MET A 1 16.93 -35.70 29.58
C MET A 1 17.17 -35.73 28.07
N ASP A 2 17.99 -36.66 27.58
CA ASP A 2 18.61 -36.54 26.26
C ASP A 2 17.70 -36.90 25.08
N GLN A 3 16.67 -37.72 25.31
CA GLN A 3 15.57 -37.91 24.33
C GLN A 3 14.95 -36.57 23.93
N LEU A 4 14.58 -35.73 24.91
CA LEU A 4 14.00 -34.40 24.66
C LEU A 4 14.95 -33.43 23.94
N LYS A 5 16.28 -33.66 24.02
CA LYS A 5 17.27 -32.92 23.22
C LYS A 5 17.28 -33.41 21.78
N ALA A 6 17.23 -34.72 21.55
CA ALA A 6 17.17 -35.32 20.23
C ALA A 6 15.87 -34.94 19.50
N ASP A 7 14.73 -34.99 20.21
CA ASP A 7 13.42 -34.62 19.68
C ASP A 7 13.38 -33.13 19.28
N ASN A 8 13.92 -32.23 20.12
CA ASN A 8 14.07 -30.81 19.78
C ASN A 8 15.00 -30.59 18.58
N ALA A 9 16.16 -31.27 18.52
CA ALA A 9 17.07 -31.16 17.40
C ALA A 9 16.40 -31.62 16.08
N HIS A 10 15.64 -32.72 16.12
CA HIS A 10 14.85 -33.21 15.00
C HIS A 10 13.71 -32.26 14.61
N LEU A 11 13.08 -31.58 15.57
CA LEU A 11 12.06 -30.56 15.30
C LEU A 11 12.68 -29.32 14.64
N CYS A 12 13.82 -28.83 15.14
CA CYS A 12 14.57 -27.75 14.51
C CYS A 12 15.02 -28.09 13.09
N GLN A 13 15.46 -29.34 12.85
CA GLN A 13 15.81 -29.83 11.52
C GLN A 13 14.63 -29.74 10.54
N GLN A 14 13.44 -30.18 10.95
CA GLN A 14 12.21 -30.11 10.14
C GLN A 14 11.77 -28.66 9.88
N VAL A 15 11.80 -27.80 10.90
CA VAL A 15 11.47 -26.37 10.75
C VAL A 15 12.43 -25.68 9.78
N ALA A 16 13.73 -25.98 9.83
CA ALA A 16 14.72 -25.44 8.90
C ALA A 16 14.45 -25.88 7.45
N LEU A 17 14.11 -27.16 7.23
CA LEU A 17 13.75 -27.68 5.90
C LEU A 17 12.47 -27.03 5.35
N LEU A 18 11.39 -26.98 6.15
CA LEU A 18 10.13 -26.32 5.75
C LEU A 18 10.32 -24.83 5.45
N THR A 19 11.15 -24.13 6.24
CA THR A 19 11.48 -22.72 6.01
C THR A 19 12.23 -22.53 4.70
N ALA A 20 13.18 -23.42 4.38
CA ALA A 20 13.91 -23.38 3.10
C ALA A 20 13.01 -23.70 1.90
N GLU A 21 12.08 -24.64 2.03
CA GLU A 21 11.12 -25.00 0.98
C GLU A 21 10.12 -23.86 0.68
N VAL A 22 9.61 -23.20 1.73
CA VAL A 22 8.80 -21.97 1.60
C VAL A 22 9.58 -20.84 0.93
N ALA A 23 10.84 -20.62 1.33
CA ALA A 23 11.69 -19.61 0.70
C ALA A 23 11.98 -19.91 -0.78
N GLN A 24 12.15 -21.19 -1.15
CA GLN A 24 12.30 -21.60 -2.55
C GLN A 24 11.01 -21.38 -3.36
N MET A 25 9.83 -21.71 -2.81
CA MET A 25 8.55 -21.41 -3.47
C MET A 25 8.33 -19.90 -3.66
N GLN A 26 8.73 -19.08 -2.69
CA GLN A 26 8.66 -17.61 -2.80
C GLN A 26 9.62 -17.08 -3.86
N ALA A 27 10.87 -17.55 -3.90
CA ALA A 27 11.87 -17.15 -4.90
C ALA A 27 11.55 -17.67 -6.32
N ALA A 28 10.78 -18.76 -6.45
CA ALA A 28 10.35 -19.34 -7.72
C ALA A 28 9.01 -18.78 -8.22
N ARG A 29 8.38 -17.81 -7.53
CA ARG A 29 7.18 -17.14 -8.04
C ARG A 29 7.47 -16.53 -9.41
N PRO A 30 6.63 -16.77 -10.44
CA PRO A 30 6.71 -16.02 -11.68
C PRO A 30 6.60 -14.53 -11.36
N LEU A 31 7.45 -13.69 -11.95
CA LEU A 31 7.28 -12.25 -11.83
C LEU A 31 6.02 -11.87 -12.63
N HIS A 32 4.88 -11.78 -11.95
CA HIS A 32 3.57 -11.52 -12.54
C HIS A 32 3.59 -10.13 -13.18
N LYS A 33 3.84 -10.08 -14.48
CA LYS A 33 3.74 -8.87 -15.30
C LYS A 33 2.29 -8.41 -15.30
N CYS A 34 1.98 -7.53 -14.38
CA CYS A 34 0.65 -7.02 -14.15
C CYS A 34 0.08 -6.42 -15.45
N PRO A 35 -1.12 -6.83 -15.88
CA PRO A 35 -1.62 -6.57 -17.24
C PRO A 35 -2.07 -5.12 -17.47
N VAL A 36 -1.99 -4.28 -16.45
CA VAL A 36 -2.36 -2.86 -16.46
C VAL A 36 -1.13 -2.06 -16.04
N ALA A 37 -0.87 -0.95 -16.73
CA ALA A 37 0.24 -0.05 -16.39
C ALA A 37 0.09 0.55 -14.98
N VAL A 38 1.22 0.95 -14.39
CA VAL A 38 1.21 1.75 -13.15
C VAL A 38 0.39 3.03 -13.40
N PRO A 39 -0.57 3.40 -12.53
CA PRO A 39 -1.38 4.60 -12.72
C PRO A 39 -0.53 5.88 -12.76
N ASP A 40 -1.05 6.91 -13.45
CA ASP A 40 -0.40 8.22 -13.50
C ASP A 40 -0.39 8.93 -12.14
N LYS A 41 0.58 9.83 -11.96
CA LYS A 41 0.67 10.67 -10.76
C LYS A 41 -0.49 11.67 -10.69
N PHE A 42 -1.12 11.75 -9.52
CA PHE A 42 -2.30 12.55 -9.26
C PHE A 42 -1.96 13.79 -8.42
N ASP A 43 -2.30 14.99 -8.89
CA ASP A 43 -1.95 16.27 -8.24
C ASP A 43 -2.94 16.71 -7.14
N GLY A 44 -4.14 16.13 -7.17
CA GLY A 44 -5.30 16.48 -6.35
C GLY A 44 -6.58 16.84 -7.14
N SER A 45 -6.49 16.99 -8.47
CA SER A 45 -7.58 17.44 -9.35
C SER A 45 -8.91 16.68 -9.16
N LEU A 46 -9.92 17.39 -8.66
CA LEU A 46 -11.25 16.81 -8.38
C LEU A 46 -11.95 16.23 -9.62
N ALA A 47 -11.62 16.72 -10.82
CA ALA A 47 -12.18 16.22 -12.08
C ALA A 47 -11.56 14.86 -12.47
N GLN A 48 -10.26 14.67 -12.20
CA GLN A 48 -9.55 13.42 -12.49
C GLN A 48 -9.68 12.41 -11.36
N PHE A 49 -9.93 12.85 -10.11
CA PHE A 49 -9.97 12.01 -8.92
C PHE A 49 -10.76 10.69 -9.07
N PRO A 50 -11.99 10.65 -9.64
CA PRO A 50 -12.71 9.39 -9.80
C PRO A 50 -12.01 8.38 -10.71
N ALA A 51 -11.34 8.86 -11.77
CA ALA A 51 -10.60 8.03 -12.71
C ALA A 51 -9.27 7.57 -12.11
N SER A 52 -8.45 8.50 -11.59
CA SER A 52 -7.15 8.17 -11.00
C SER A 52 -7.28 7.25 -9.78
N PHE A 53 -8.25 7.50 -8.89
CA PHE A 53 -8.50 6.63 -7.74
C PHE A 53 -9.02 5.24 -8.18
N GLY A 54 -9.89 5.19 -9.20
CA GLY A 54 -10.36 3.93 -9.78
C GLY A 54 -9.24 3.12 -10.43
N GLN A 55 -8.28 3.77 -11.11
CA GLN A 55 -7.09 3.12 -11.66
C GLN A 55 -6.18 2.55 -10.55
N CYS A 56 -5.97 3.29 -9.45
CA CYS A 56 -5.23 2.80 -8.28
C CYS A 56 -5.89 1.56 -7.67
N GLN A 57 -7.21 1.59 -7.44
CA GLN A 57 -7.97 0.45 -6.93
C GLN A 57 -7.93 -0.76 -7.87
N LEU A 58 -8.04 -0.52 -9.18
CA LEU A 58 -7.97 -1.57 -10.20
C LEU A 58 -6.61 -2.25 -10.20
N TYR A 59 -5.50 -1.51 -10.07
CA TYR A 59 -4.19 -2.16 -9.90
C TYR A 59 -4.15 -2.96 -8.62
N MET A 60 -4.43 -2.40 -7.44
CA MET A 60 -4.29 -3.15 -6.17
C MET A 60 -5.13 -4.45 -6.15
N SER A 61 -6.24 -4.48 -6.91
CA SER A 61 -7.08 -5.67 -7.10
C SER A 61 -6.54 -6.69 -8.12
N LEU A 62 -5.74 -6.26 -9.11
CA LEU A 62 -5.05 -7.10 -10.12
C LEU A 62 -3.59 -7.44 -9.74
N GLN A 63 -3.01 -6.65 -8.84
CA GLN A 63 -1.66 -6.72 -8.28
C GLN A 63 -1.68 -7.29 -6.81
N PRO A 64 -2.57 -8.23 -6.38
CA PRO A 64 -2.90 -8.43 -4.95
C PRO A 64 -1.82 -9.11 -4.10
N GLU A 65 -0.90 -9.86 -4.71
CA GLU A 65 0.22 -10.48 -3.98
C GLU A 65 1.32 -9.47 -3.63
N ASP A 66 1.37 -8.34 -4.35
CA ASP A 66 2.25 -7.20 -4.11
C ASP A 66 1.66 -6.20 -3.11
N PHE A 67 0.35 -6.29 -2.82
CA PHE A 67 -0.37 -5.42 -1.86
C PHE A 67 -1.15 -6.20 -0.78
N PRO A 68 -0.49 -7.10 -0.02
CA PRO A 68 -1.16 -7.95 0.96
C PRO A 68 -1.72 -7.15 2.15
N THR A 69 -1.08 -6.07 2.59
CA THR A 69 -1.55 -5.22 3.70
C THR A 69 -2.19 -3.92 3.21
N ASP A 70 -2.96 -3.27 4.08
CA ASP A 70 -3.47 -1.92 3.80
C ASP A 70 -2.33 -0.88 3.75
N GLN A 71 -1.25 -1.06 4.50
CA GLN A 71 -0.06 -0.19 4.43
C GLN A 71 0.61 -0.24 3.04
N ASP A 72 0.62 -1.39 2.36
CA ASP A 72 1.20 -1.51 1.01
C ASP A 72 0.35 -0.74 -0.03
N LYS A 73 -0.98 -0.94 0.02
CA LYS A 73 -1.97 -0.23 -0.82
C LYS A 73 -1.87 1.28 -0.61
N MET A 74 -1.78 1.69 0.65
CA MET A 74 -1.57 3.07 1.08
C MET A 74 -0.25 3.63 0.57
N GLY A 75 0.85 2.89 0.71
CA GLY A 75 2.18 3.29 0.26
C GLY A 75 2.23 3.58 -1.24
N VAL A 76 1.65 2.71 -2.07
CA VAL A 76 1.55 2.98 -3.52
C VAL A 76 0.63 4.16 -3.80
N LEU A 77 -0.56 4.24 -3.21
CA LEU A 77 -1.48 5.36 -3.44
C LEU A 77 -0.85 6.71 -3.07
N ILE A 78 -0.09 6.75 -1.97
CA ILE A 78 0.66 7.93 -1.51
C ILE A 78 1.84 8.25 -2.44
N SER A 79 2.56 7.23 -2.94
CA SER A 79 3.65 7.42 -3.91
C SER A 79 3.17 8.00 -5.25
N LEU A 80 1.89 7.75 -5.60
CA LEU A 80 1.23 8.29 -6.79
C LEU A 80 0.71 9.71 -6.58
N LEU A 81 0.67 10.23 -5.34
CA LEU A 81 0.35 11.63 -5.10
C LEU A 81 1.49 12.55 -5.57
N SER A 82 1.09 13.74 -6.01
CA SER A 82 1.99 14.81 -6.44
C SER A 82 1.37 16.17 -6.08
N GLY A 83 2.03 17.26 -6.47
CA GLY A 83 1.44 18.60 -6.42
C GLY A 83 0.90 18.98 -5.04
N SER A 84 -0.42 19.17 -4.94
CA SER A 84 -1.09 19.59 -3.71
C SER A 84 -1.62 18.43 -2.87
N ALA A 85 -1.94 17.29 -3.48
CA ALA A 85 -2.29 16.06 -2.75
C ALA A 85 -1.09 15.53 -1.93
N ALA A 86 0.12 15.54 -2.50
CA ALA A 86 1.33 15.15 -1.79
C ALA A 86 1.64 16.07 -0.60
N ARG A 87 1.51 17.41 -0.77
CA ARG A 87 1.69 18.37 0.32
C ARG A 87 0.68 18.19 1.47
N TRP A 88 -0.52 17.67 1.19
CA TRP A 88 -1.53 17.40 2.22
C TRP A 88 -1.24 16.13 3.04
N VAL A 89 -0.72 15.07 2.42
CA VAL A 89 -0.49 13.81 3.15
C VAL A 89 0.77 13.84 4.02
N MET A 90 1.75 14.70 3.73
CA MET A 90 3.01 14.78 4.49
C MET A 90 2.82 15.00 6.00
N PRO A 91 1.97 15.93 6.49
CA PRO A 91 1.66 16.04 7.92
C PRO A 91 0.98 14.81 8.55
N LEU A 92 0.30 13.97 7.74
CA LEU A 92 -0.32 12.73 8.22
C LEU A 92 0.74 11.62 8.36
N LEU A 93 1.69 11.53 7.42
CA LEU A 93 2.85 10.62 7.50
C LEU A 93 3.73 10.88 8.74
N THR A 94 3.79 12.13 9.22
CA THR A 94 4.57 12.51 10.40
C THR A 94 3.83 12.36 11.74
N GLN A 95 2.54 11.99 11.73
CA GLN A 95 1.76 11.79 12.96
C GLN A 95 1.69 10.30 13.31
N PRO A 96 1.76 9.92 14.61
CA PRO A 96 1.62 8.53 15.06
C PRO A 96 0.15 8.03 15.02
N ASN A 97 -0.72 8.66 14.22
CA ASN A 97 -2.13 8.35 14.13
C ASN A 97 -2.38 7.33 13.01
N GLN A 98 -3.18 6.32 13.31
CA GLN A 98 -3.41 5.07 12.53
C GLN A 98 -4.09 5.26 11.15
N VAL A 99 -4.13 6.46 10.58
CA VAL A 99 -4.79 6.76 9.30
C VAL A 99 -4.12 6.09 8.09
N LEU A 100 -2.97 5.43 8.30
CA LEU A 100 -2.25 4.62 7.31
C LEU A 100 -2.51 3.11 7.46
N ASP A 101 -3.12 2.69 8.58
CA ASP A 101 -3.32 1.28 8.92
C ASP A 101 -4.68 0.73 8.42
N ASN A 102 -5.57 1.63 7.96
CA ASN A 102 -6.89 1.31 7.41
C ASN A 102 -7.11 2.04 6.08
N TYR A 103 -7.03 1.30 4.97
CA TYR A 103 -7.19 1.83 3.61
C TYR A 103 -8.59 2.39 3.36
N ALA A 104 -9.62 1.80 3.96
CA ALA A 104 -11.01 2.23 3.78
C ALA A 104 -11.29 3.58 4.47
N GLU A 105 -10.78 3.78 5.69
CA GLU A 105 -10.87 5.07 6.38
C GLU A 105 -10.12 6.17 5.63
N PHE A 106 -8.90 5.90 5.15
CA PHE A 106 -8.17 6.86 4.32
C PHE A 106 -8.93 7.21 3.03
N ALA A 107 -9.46 6.22 2.31
CA ALA A 107 -10.24 6.44 1.10
C ALA A 107 -11.47 7.35 1.33
N VAL A 108 -12.14 7.19 2.48
CA VAL A 108 -13.25 8.03 2.90
C VAL A 108 -12.78 9.43 3.29
N SER A 109 -11.66 9.58 4.02
CA SER A 109 -11.12 10.87 4.45
C SER A 109 -10.49 11.71 3.33
N PHE A 110 -9.91 11.05 2.31
CA PHE A 110 -9.19 11.71 1.22
C PHE A 110 -10.12 12.51 0.30
N ARG A 111 -11.27 11.94 -0.09
CA ARG A 111 -12.24 12.57 -1.00
C ARG A 111 -12.78 13.93 -0.48
N PRO A 112 -13.20 14.08 0.78
CA PRO A 112 -13.54 15.39 1.35
C PRO A 112 -12.35 16.35 1.41
N CYS A 113 -11.16 15.88 1.79
CA CYS A 113 -10.03 16.79 1.99
C CYS A 113 -9.53 17.41 0.68
N LEU A 114 -9.52 16.66 -0.44
CA LEU A 114 -9.30 17.21 -1.78
C LEU A 114 -10.26 18.37 -2.09
N ARG A 115 -11.53 18.28 -1.68
CA ARG A 115 -12.52 19.36 -1.89
C ARG A 115 -12.19 20.61 -1.05
N THR A 116 -11.62 20.44 0.14
CA THR A 116 -11.18 21.55 1.00
C THR A 116 -9.89 22.20 0.46
N LEU A 117 -8.91 21.41 0.03
CA LEU A 117 -7.64 21.90 -0.54
C LEU A 117 -7.87 22.76 -1.79
N PHE A 118 -8.76 22.33 -2.69
CA PHE A 118 -9.08 23.09 -3.91
C PHE A 118 -9.95 24.33 -3.64
N LYS A 119 -10.76 24.33 -2.57
CA LYS A 119 -11.43 25.56 -2.09
C LYS A 119 -10.44 26.57 -1.56
N ALA A 120 -9.53 26.16 -0.67
CA ALA A 120 -8.50 27.04 -0.11
C ALA A 120 -7.61 27.63 -1.22
N LYS A 121 -7.22 26.82 -2.21
CA LYS A 121 -6.48 27.25 -3.40
C LYS A 121 -7.15 28.41 -4.16
N GLN A 122 -8.47 28.39 -4.34
CA GLN A 122 -9.20 29.47 -5.02
C GLN A 122 -9.52 30.68 -4.12
N GLN A 123 -9.22 30.60 -2.82
CA GLN A 123 -9.41 31.70 -1.87
C GLN A 123 -8.11 32.47 -1.57
N THR A 124 -6.99 32.10 -2.20
CA THR A 124 -5.64 32.66 -1.94
C THR A 124 -5.06 33.41 -3.17
N ASP A 125 -5.90 33.69 -4.17
CA ASP A 125 -5.55 34.35 -5.45
C ASP A 125 -6.40 35.63 -5.64
N VAL A 126 -6.60 36.37 -4.53
CA VAL A 126 -7.33 37.65 -4.42
C VAL A 126 -6.62 38.55 -3.40
#